data_AF-A0A0W0ZSI0-F1
#
_entry.id   AF-A0A0W0ZSI0-F1
#
_cell.length_a   1.000
_cell.length_b   1.000
_cell.length_c   1.000
_cell.angle_alpha   90.00
_cell.angle_beta   90.00
_cell.angle_gamma   90.00
#
_symmetry.space_group_name_H-M   'P 1'
#
loop_
_entity.id
_entity.type
_entity.pdbx_description
1 polymer ?
#
loop_
_entity_poly.entity_id
_entity_poly.type
_entity_poly.pdbx_seq_one_letter_code
_entity_poly.pdbx_strand_id
1 'polypeptide(L)'
;MAEWRSPKPQVGGSIPSWPANIQVNMKSSNENQSNGKDLFSWMAVVLITAVAFTCTYYYTFSGPILSIIWLMWLLLTLFFGYLTSAGKQVFKFAQESKVELLKVVWPTRQETIQTTTIVIVMVAVTGFILWGVDSVMMWAIAKITHLG
;
A
#
# COMPACT_ATOMS: atom_id res chain seq x y z
N MET A 1 -35.14 -42.88 30.13
CA MET A 1 -34.71 -41.55 29.65
C MET A 1 -34.99 -40.56 30.77
N ALA A 2 -33.99 -40.28 31.61
CA ALA A 2 -34.08 -39.33 32.72
C ALA A 2 -32.90 -38.37 32.58
N GLU A 3 -33.21 -37.11 32.26
CA GLU A 3 -32.22 -36.04 32.19
C GLU A 3 -31.93 -35.56 33.61
N TRP A 4 -30.77 -35.95 34.15
CA TRP A 4 -30.24 -35.38 35.39
C TRP A 4 -29.53 -34.07 35.05
N ARG A 5 -30.17 -32.93 35.36
CA ARG A 5 -29.50 -31.63 35.38
C ARG A 5 -29.09 -31.26 36.81
N SER A 6 -27.78 -31.20 37.05
CA SER A 6 -27.23 -30.69 38.30
C SER A 6 -27.48 -29.17 38.43
N PRO A 7 -27.88 -28.66 39.60
CA PRO A 7 -28.01 -27.22 39.82
C PRO A 7 -26.61 -26.59 39.86
N LYS A 8 -26.42 -25.50 39.10
CA LYS A 8 -25.15 -24.76 39.08
C LYS A 8 -24.94 -24.08 40.44
N PRO A 9 -23.73 -24.15 41.03
CA PRO A 9 -23.44 -23.42 42.25
C PRO A 9 -23.55 -21.92 41.97
N GLN A 10 -24.24 -21.20 42.87
CA GLN A 10 -24.25 -19.75 42.89
C GLN A 10 -22.87 -19.30 43.37
N VAL A 11 -21.93 -19.17 42.43
CA VAL A 11 -20.60 -18.65 42.73
C VAL A 11 -20.77 -17.19 43.15
N GLY A 12 -20.50 -16.96 44.43
CA GLY A 12 -20.60 -15.67 45.08
C GLY A 12 -19.94 -14.60 44.23
N GLY A 13 -20.65 -13.48 44.06
CA GLY A 13 -20.19 -12.34 43.31
C GLY A 13 -18.78 -11.97 43.74
N SER A 14 -17.84 -12.11 42.82
CA SER A 14 -16.57 -11.42 42.90
C SER A 14 -16.87 -9.94 42.69
N ILE A 15 -17.03 -9.27 43.83
CA ILE A 15 -16.93 -7.82 43.93
C ILE A 15 -15.64 -7.43 43.20
N PRO A 16 -15.68 -6.61 42.14
CA PRO A 16 -14.46 -6.19 41.47
C PRO A 16 -13.62 -5.40 42.48
N SER A 17 -12.41 -5.90 42.76
CA SER A 17 -11.47 -5.34 43.74
C SER A 17 -10.71 -4.09 43.25
N TRP A 18 -11.11 -3.55 42.10
CA TRP A 18 -10.48 -2.39 41.49
C TRP A 18 -11.52 -1.30 41.32
N PRO A 19 -11.30 -0.09 41.86
CA PRO A 19 -12.13 1.04 41.48
C PRO A 19 -11.86 1.36 40.02
N ALA A 20 -12.89 1.32 39.18
CA ALA A 20 -12.80 1.84 37.83
C ALA A 20 -12.69 3.38 37.91
N ASN A 21 -11.47 3.89 37.97
CA ASN A 21 -11.16 5.31 37.82
C ASN A 21 -11.33 5.67 36.32
N ILE A 22 -12.58 5.71 35.87
CA ILE A 22 -12.90 6.15 34.52
C ILE A 22 -12.88 7.69 34.54
N GLN A 23 -11.67 8.26 34.48
CA GLN A 23 -11.51 9.63 34.04
C GLN A 23 -11.71 9.65 32.52
N VAL A 24 -12.96 9.83 32.09
CA VAL A 24 -13.29 10.16 30.71
C VAL A 24 -12.74 11.56 30.44
N ASN A 25 -11.48 11.64 30.04
CA ASN A 25 -10.92 12.88 29.54
C ASN A 25 -11.48 13.14 28.14
N MET A 26 -12.68 13.71 28.08
CA MET A 26 -13.23 14.28 26.84
C MET A 26 -12.41 15.51 26.46
N LYS A 27 -11.26 15.31 25.82
CA LYS A 27 -10.55 16.38 25.12
C LYS A 27 -11.13 16.53 23.70
N SER A 28 -12.40 16.93 23.60
CA SER A 28 -13.10 17.16 22.33
C SER A 28 -12.99 18.61 21.84
N SER A 29 -11.84 19.25 21.99
CA SER A 29 -11.65 20.62 21.49
C SER A 29 -10.22 20.81 21.02
N ASN A 30 -9.85 20.15 19.92
CA ASN A 30 -8.67 20.49 19.11
C ASN A 30 -8.74 19.87 17.69
N GLU A 31 -9.94 19.56 17.18
CA GLU A 31 -10.08 18.90 15.87
C GLU A 31 -10.24 19.90 14.71
N ASN A 32 -10.65 21.15 14.97
CA ASN A 32 -10.87 22.13 13.90
C ASN A 32 -9.70 23.09 13.60
N GLN A 33 -8.68 23.16 14.46
CA GLN A 33 -7.53 24.07 14.27
C GLN A 33 -6.34 23.41 13.54
N SER A 34 -6.37 22.10 13.31
CA SER A 34 -5.44 21.39 12.41
C SER A 34 -5.95 21.39 10.97
N ASN A 35 -7.23 21.11 10.77
CA ASN A 35 -7.80 20.91 9.43
C ASN A 35 -7.81 22.19 8.57
N GLY A 36 -8.05 23.37 9.14
CA GLY A 36 -8.09 24.62 8.37
C GLY A 36 -6.74 25.06 7.81
N LYS A 37 -5.66 24.92 8.58
CA LYS A 37 -4.29 25.25 8.15
C LYS A 37 -3.73 24.23 7.16
N ASP A 38 -4.15 22.98 7.29
CA ASP A 38 -3.77 21.93 6.35
C ASP A 38 -4.51 22.16 5.02
N LEU A 39 -5.82 22.40 5.03
CA LEU A 39 -6.61 22.75 3.85
C LEU A 39 -6.06 23.99 3.12
N PHE A 40 -5.69 25.05 3.86
CA PHE A 40 -5.07 26.24 3.28
C PHE A 40 -3.71 25.94 2.63
N SER A 41 -2.88 25.10 3.26
CA SER A 41 -1.60 24.66 2.69
C SER A 41 -1.81 23.83 1.43
N TRP A 42 -2.81 22.95 1.40
CA TRP A 42 -3.17 22.16 0.22
C TRP A 42 -3.71 23.02 -0.92
N MET A 43 -4.53 24.04 -0.62
CA MET A 43 -5.00 25.00 -1.62
C MET A 43 -3.86 25.81 -2.23
N ALA A 44 -2.89 26.24 -1.42
CA ALA A 44 -1.70 26.94 -1.91
C ALA A 44 -0.86 26.08 -2.86
N VAL A 45 -0.66 24.80 -2.53
CA VAL A 45 0.04 23.84 -3.40
C VAL A 45 -0.71 23.67 -4.74
N VAL A 46 -2.03 23.51 -4.71
CA VAL A 46 -2.86 23.38 -5.93
C VAL A 46 -2.78 24.63 -6.80
N LEU A 47 -2.81 25.82 -6.19
CA LEU A 47 -2.70 27.09 -6.92
C LEU A 47 -1.34 27.23 -7.61
N ILE A 48 -0.26 26.94 -6.90
CA ILE A 48 1.09 26.95 -7.48
C ILE A 48 1.16 25.94 -8.65
N THR A 49 0.50 24.77 -8.50
CA THR A 49 0.40 23.70 -9.55
C THR A 49 -0.29 24.16 -10.79
N ALA A 50 -1.45 24.77 -10.63
CA ALA A 50 -2.19 25.33 -11.74
C ALA A 50 -1.35 26.39 -12.48
N VAL A 51 -0.64 27.24 -11.75
CA VAL A 51 0.19 28.30 -12.34
C VAL A 51 1.31 27.74 -13.21
N ALA A 52 2.14 26.80 -12.72
CA ALA A 52 3.24 26.31 -13.57
C ALA A 52 2.78 25.37 -14.68
N PHE A 53 1.67 24.64 -14.50
CA PHE A 53 1.07 23.87 -15.59
C PHE A 53 0.62 24.80 -16.72
N THR A 54 -0.06 25.90 -16.37
CA THR A 54 -0.51 26.91 -17.34
C THR A 54 0.68 27.62 -18.00
N CYS A 55 1.73 27.92 -17.23
CA CYS A 55 2.95 28.53 -17.74
C CYS A 55 3.69 27.61 -18.73
N THR A 56 3.73 26.31 -18.43
CA THR A 56 4.31 25.29 -19.29
C THR A 56 3.49 25.10 -20.57
N TYR A 57 2.16 25.21 -20.51
CA TYR A 57 1.28 25.11 -21.68
C TYR A 57 1.43 26.30 -22.64
N TYR A 58 1.57 27.51 -22.11
CA TYR A 58 1.63 28.73 -22.94
C TYR A 58 3.00 28.93 -23.61
N TYR A 59 4.09 28.43 -23.02
CA TYR A 59 5.44 28.52 -23.58
C TYR A 59 5.88 27.22 -24.24
N THR A 60 6.09 27.25 -25.56
CA THR A 60 6.60 26.11 -26.33
C THR A 60 8.12 25.95 -26.14
N PHE A 61 8.53 25.40 -24.99
CA PHE A 61 9.93 25.08 -24.69
C PHE A 61 10.38 23.73 -25.25
N SER A 62 11.70 23.56 -25.42
CA SER A 62 12.30 22.30 -25.89
C SER A 62 12.10 21.13 -24.91
N GLY A 63 12.03 19.90 -25.43
CA GLY A 63 11.75 18.67 -24.66
C GLY A 63 12.54 18.49 -23.35
N PRO A 64 13.86 18.78 -23.28
CA PRO A 64 14.63 18.63 -22.05
C PRO A 64 14.24 19.62 -20.94
N ILE A 65 13.82 20.85 -21.31
CA ILE A 65 13.48 21.91 -20.36
C ILE A 65 12.17 21.57 -19.63
N LEU A 66 11.22 20.97 -20.36
CA LEU A 66 9.95 20.50 -19.80
C LEU A 66 10.19 19.44 -18.71
N SER A 67 11.04 18.45 -18.95
CA SER A 67 11.35 17.40 -17.97
C SER A 67 11.94 17.97 -16.67
N ILE A 68 12.78 19.00 -16.76
CA ILE A 68 13.37 19.66 -15.59
C ILE A 68 12.31 20.42 -14.79
N ILE A 69 11.37 21.10 -15.46
CA ILE A 69 10.27 21.82 -14.81
C ILE A 69 9.37 20.83 -14.06
N TRP A 70 9.01 19.69 -14.67
CA TRP A 70 8.23 18.65 -14.02
C TRP A 70 8.98 17.97 -12.85
N LEU A 71 10.29 17.78 -12.96
CA LEU A 71 11.11 17.26 -11.85
C LEU A 71 11.21 18.26 -10.69
N MET A 72 11.40 19.55 -10.99
CA MET A 72 11.46 20.61 -9.97
C MET A 72 10.11 20.78 -9.27
N TRP A 73 9.02 20.69 -10.03
CA TRP A 73 7.64 20.62 -9.54
C TRP A 73 7.45 19.48 -8.52
N LEU A 74 7.83 18.27 -8.92
CA LEU A 74 7.70 17.06 -8.10
C LEU A 74 8.51 17.20 -6.80
N LEU A 75 9.75 17.69 -6.88
CA LEU A 75 10.58 17.94 -5.71
C LEU A 75 9.96 18.95 -4.75
N LEU A 76 9.41 20.06 -5.26
CA LEU A 76 8.84 21.12 -4.44
C LEU A 76 7.58 20.65 -3.69
N THR A 77 6.69 19.95 -4.39
CA THR A 77 5.48 19.35 -3.80
C THR A 77 5.82 18.30 -2.75
N LEU A 78 6.79 17.44 -3.03
CA LEU A 78 7.29 16.45 -2.08
C LEU A 78 7.89 17.12 -0.83
N PHE A 79 8.70 18.16 -1.00
CA PHE A 79 9.33 18.89 0.10
C PHE A 79 8.32 19.60 1.01
N PHE A 80 7.34 20.29 0.43
CA PHE A 80 6.25 20.90 1.19
C PHE A 80 5.37 19.85 1.90
N GLY A 81 5.12 18.72 1.22
CA GLY A 81 4.42 17.57 1.79
C GLY A 81 5.13 16.97 3.00
N TYR A 82 6.46 16.99 3.06
CA TYR A 82 7.20 16.52 4.25
C TYR A 82 7.12 17.49 5.43
N LEU A 83 7.02 18.79 5.19
CA LEU A 83 7.01 19.81 6.25
C LEU A 83 5.64 19.94 6.95
N THR A 84 4.56 19.48 6.31
CA THR A 84 3.20 19.57 6.85
C THR A 84 2.93 18.58 8.01
N SER A 85 1.85 18.82 8.75
CA SER A 85 1.37 17.98 9.87
C SER A 85 1.20 16.51 9.43
N ALA A 86 0.58 16.30 8.26
CA ALA A 86 0.38 14.99 7.66
C ALA A 86 1.71 14.30 7.31
N GLY A 87 2.69 15.05 6.78
CA GLY A 87 4.04 14.53 6.48
C GLY A 87 4.76 14.02 7.72
N LYS A 88 4.69 14.78 8.83
CA LYS A 88 5.26 14.36 10.12
C LYS A 88 4.56 13.13 10.70
N GLN A 89 3.25 13.00 10.54
CA GLN A 89 2.48 11.83 11.00
C GLN A 89 2.84 10.58 10.19
N VAL A 90 2.94 10.69 8.86
CA VAL A 90 3.41 9.61 7.97
C VAL A 90 4.84 9.21 8.32
N PHE A 91 5.72 10.17 8.63
CA PHE A 91 7.09 9.87 9.02
C PHE A 91 7.17 9.09 10.35
N LYS A 92 6.37 9.47 11.35
CA LYS A 92 6.25 8.72 12.61
C LYS A 92 5.70 7.31 12.38
N PHE A 93 4.63 7.18 11.59
CA PHE A 93 4.06 5.88 11.22
C PHE A 93 5.07 5.00 10.48
N ALA A 94 5.91 5.58 9.61
CA ALA A 94 6.97 4.85 8.91
C ALA A 94 8.07 4.38 9.88
N GLN A 95 8.39 5.16 10.91
CA GLN A 95 9.31 4.73 11.97
C GLN A 95 8.73 3.57 12.79
N GLU A 96 7.45 3.64 13.16
CA GLU A 96 6.75 2.57 13.88
C GLU A 96 6.63 1.30 13.04
N SER A 97 6.27 1.43 11.76
CA SER A 97 6.18 0.33 10.79
C SER A 97 7.51 -0.40 10.62
N LYS A 98 8.65 0.31 10.61
CA LYS A 98 9.98 -0.32 10.55
C LYS A 98 10.22 -1.26 11.73
N VAL A 99 9.79 -0.88 12.94
CA VAL A 99 9.95 -1.72 14.13
C VAL A 99 9.08 -2.98 14.02
N GLU A 100 7.93 -2.92 13.38
CA GLU A 100 7.06 -4.07 13.12
C GLU A 100 7.57 -4.98 12.01
N LEU A 101 8.14 -4.40 10.94
CA LEU A 101 8.79 -5.16 9.87
C LEU A 101 9.98 -5.98 10.38
N LEU A 102 10.66 -5.50 11.43
CA LEU A 102 11.72 -6.27 12.09
C LEU A 102 11.19 -7.46 12.91
N LYS A 103 9.91 -7.47 13.28
CA LYS A 103 9.24 -8.62 13.91
C LYS A 103 8.82 -9.69 12.90
N VAL A 104 8.86 -9.36 11.61
CA VAL A 104 8.62 -10.35 10.55
C VAL A 104 9.83 -11.26 10.50
N VAL A 105 9.69 -12.42 11.10
CA VAL A 105 10.62 -13.53 10.90
C VAL A 105 10.48 -13.93 9.44
N TRP A 106 11.44 -13.50 8.63
CA TRP A 106 11.45 -13.88 7.23
C TRP A 106 11.64 -15.39 7.12
N PRO A 107 10.82 -16.03 6.26
CA PRO A 107 10.88 -17.47 6.07
C PRO A 107 12.30 -17.90 5.70
N THR A 108 12.67 -19.11 6.09
CA THR A 108 14.02 -19.59 5.87
C THR A 108 14.28 -19.70 4.36
N ARG A 109 15.54 -19.54 3.94
CA ARG A 109 15.91 -19.67 2.51
C ARG A 109 15.51 -21.03 1.93
N GLN A 110 15.47 -22.07 2.76
CA GLN A 110 15.12 -23.42 2.32
C GLN A 110 13.64 -23.53 1.94
N GLU A 111 12.73 -22.97 2.74
CA GLU A 111 11.29 -22.95 2.45
C GLU A 111 10.97 -22.11 1.20
N THR A 112 11.67 -20.98 1.06
CA THR A 112 11.54 -20.09 -0.11
C THR A 112 12.01 -20.79 -1.39
N ILE A 113 13.15 -21.49 -1.33
CA ILE A 113 13.67 -22.21 -2.50
C ILE A 113 12.74 -23.38 -2.86
N GLN A 114 12.23 -24.12 -1.88
CA GLN A 114 11.33 -25.24 -2.13
C GLN A 114 10.07 -24.80 -2.89
N THR A 115 9.43 -23.71 -2.45
CA THR A 115 8.23 -23.20 -3.11
C THR A 115 8.53 -22.58 -4.47
N THR A 116 9.61 -21.82 -4.62
CA THR A 116 10.00 -21.23 -5.92
C THR A 116 10.40 -22.27 -6.95
N THR A 117 11.10 -23.35 -6.55
CA THR A 117 11.41 -24.47 -7.45
C THR A 117 10.14 -25.14 -7.98
N ILE A 118 9.13 -25.37 -7.14
CA ILE A 118 7.85 -25.94 -7.57
C ILE A 118 7.19 -25.03 -8.62
N VAL A 119 7.16 -23.72 -8.38
CA VAL A 119 6.59 -22.74 -9.32
C VAL A 119 7.37 -22.71 -10.64
N ILE A 120 8.71 -22.74 -10.59
CA ILE A 120 9.57 -22.77 -11.78
C ILE A 120 9.27 -24.00 -12.64
N VAL A 121 9.13 -25.17 -12.02
CA VAL A 121 8.77 -26.41 -12.73
C VAL A 121 7.40 -26.28 -13.39
N MET A 122 6.40 -25.77 -12.68
CA MET A 122 5.05 -25.56 -13.23
C MET A 122 5.05 -24.60 -14.43
N VAL A 123 5.77 -23.48 -14.34
CA VAL A 123 5.88 -22.49 -15.42
C VAL A 123 6.64 -23.08 -16.60
N ALA A 124 7.72 -23.83 -16.36
CA ALA A 124 8.48 -24.49 -17.41
C ALA A 124 7.63 -25.52 -18.18
N VAL A 125 6.84 -26.35 -17.48
CA VAL A 125 5.92 -27.30 -18.11
C VAL A 125 4.87 -26.58 -18.94
N THR A 126 4.25 -25.53 -18.40
CA THR A 126 3.23 -24.75 -19.12
C THR A 126 3.82 -24.08 -20.36
N GLY A 127 4.98 -23.45 -20.23
CA GLY A 127 5.69 -22.83 -21.34
C GLY A 127 6.10 -23.84 -22.42
N PHE A 128 6.51 -25.05 -22.03
CA PHE A 128 6.85 -26.12 -22.96
C PHE A 128 5.63 -26.63 -23.74
N ILE A 129 4.48 -26.76 -23.08
CA ILE A 129 3.22 -27.14 -23.74
C ILE A 129 2.80 -26.08 -24.76
N LEU A 130 2.80 -24.80 -24.36
CA LEU A 130 2.47 -23.70 -25.27
C LEU A 130 3.41 -23.67 -26.47
N TRP A 131 4.72 -23.73 -26.22
CA TRP A 131 5.73 -23.78 -27.29
C TRP A 131 5.51 -24.95 -28.26
N GLY A 132 5.13 -26.13 -27.74
CA GLY A 132 4.78 -27.28 -28.56
C GLY A 132 3.56 -27.02 -29.45
N VAL A 133 2.48 -26.46 -28.89
CA VAL A 133 1.27 -26.10 -29.63
C VAL A 133 1.56 -25.06 -30.70
N ASP A 134 2.29 -23.99 -30.37
CA ASP A 134 2.68 -22.93 -31.30
C ASP A 134 3.54 -23.48 -32.45
N SER A 135 4.50 -24.37 -32.15
CA SER A 135 5.36 -25.00 -33.14
C SER A 135 4.58 -25.91 -34.09
N VAL A 136 3.64 -26.70 -33.56
CA VAL A 136 2.76 -27.56 -34.36
C VAL A 136 1.82 -26.73 -35.23
N MET A 137 1.27 -25.64 -34.70
CA MET A 137 0.41 -24.73 -35.46
C MET A 137 1.18 -24.09 -36.62
N MET A 138 2.40 -23.59 -36.38
CA MET A 138 3.25 -23.02 -37.43
C MET A 138 3.59 -24.06 -38.51
N TRP A 139 3.93 -25.28 -38.11
CA TRP A 139 4.21 -26.38 -39.04
C TRP A 139 2.98 -26.73 -39.91
N ALA A 140 1.80 -26.82 -39.29
CA ALA A 140 0.56 -27.13 -40.00
C ALA A 140 0.20 -26.04 -41.02
N ILE A 141 0.30 -24.77 -40.63
CA ILE A 141 0.06 -23.63 -41.53
C ILE A 141 1.05 -23.65 -42.71
N ALA A 142 2.34 -23.88 -42.44
CA ALA A 142 3.35 -23.95 -43.50
C ALA A 142 3.07 -25.09 -44.50
N LYS A 143 2.58 -26.24 -44.02
CA LYS A 143 2.19 -27.35 -44.88
C LYS A 143 0.97 -27.03 -45.74
N ILE A 144 -0.05 -26.38 -45.18
CA ILE A 144 -1.27 -26.03 -45.92
C ILE A 144 -0.95 -24.97 -46.99
N THR A 145 -0.22 -23.92 -46.64
CA THR A 145 0.12 -22.84 -47.57
C THR A 145 1.07 -23.30 -48.68
N HIS A 146 1.98 -24.23 -48.41
CA HIS A 146 2.84 -24.80 -49.46
C HIS A 146 2.11 -25.81 -50.36
N LEU A 147 0.94 -26.30 -49.96
CA LEU A 147 0.12 -27.23 -50.76
C LEU A 147 -0.98 -26.54 -51.58
N GLY A 148 -1.13 -25.21 -51.44
CA GLY A 148 -2.10 -24.38 -52.17
C GLY A 148 -1.46 -23.49 -53.22
#